data_AF-A0A9Q5CXR9-F1
#
_entry.id   AF-A0A9Q5CXR9-F1
#
_cell.length_a   1.000
_cell.length_b   1.000
_cell.length_c   1.000
_cell.angle_alpha   90.00
_cell.angle_beta   90.00
_cell.angle_gamma   90.00
#
_symmetry.space_group_name_H-M   'P 1'
#
loop_
_entity.id
_entity.type
_entity.pdbx_description
1 polymer ?
#
loop_
_entity_poly.entity_id
_entity_poly.type
_entity_poly.pdbx_seq_one_letter_code
_entity_poly.pdbx_strand_id
1 'polypeptide(L)'
;MNTAKNEGVSENEINQYYELIRESIQDDIKDGFGGTIARNLTLGIGVHAGAYPRHLILNGQKEGWKYITRYLLWQQHILEKLFNEKEVTSRSVGCIIGLSALWGMKELAGLSRSYFELLFEEDKEKYRQKETYHLFMAMLYDLYGTKEIKQELYTTLPENSVYKRFLDHWDTTDQKLLGDLLFEICDFHIYSALDVKDKFSEILSLDYIPAEIRLIEKIRREKQLPDVQIHHPLLETPLADIPENKYDWNLSEDEIYQFLVTREK
;
A
#
# COMPACT_ATOMS: atom_id res chain seq x y z
N MET A 1 20.74 20.03 -17.72
CA MET A 1 19.30 19.75 -17.88
C MET A 1 19.18 18.35 -18.46
N ASN A 2 18.97 17.35 -17.60
CA ASN A 2 18.69 15.99 -18.04
C ASN A 2 17.21 15.95 -18.42
N THR A 3 16.93 15.74 -19.70
CA THR A 3 15.61 15.35 -20.18
C THR A 3 15.29 13.98 -19.60
N ALA A 4 14.51 13.95 -18.51
CA ALA A 4 13.87 12.72 -18.06
C ALA A 4 13.07 12.16 -19.23
N LYS A 5 13.37 10.92 -19.64
CA LYS A 5 12.57 10.23 -20.64
C LYS A 5 11.13 10.16 -20.13
N ASN A 6 10.17 10.45 -21.01
CA ASN A 6 8.75 10.19 -20.79
C ASN A 6 8.53 8.67 -20.66
N GLU A 7 8.81 8.11 -19.49
CA GLU A 7 8.50 6.72 -19.13
C GLU A 7 7.08 6.65 -18.55
N GLY A 8 6.09 7.05 -19.35
CA GLY A 8 4.68 6.80 -19.06
C GLY A 8 4.25 5.49 -19.71
N VAL A 9 3.47 4.67 -18.99
CA VAL A 9 2.79 3.52 -19.60
C VAL A 9 1.78 4.05 -20.62
N SER A 10 1.86 3.58 -21.86
CA SER A 10 0.96 3.94 -22.94
C SER A 10 -0.40 3.25 -22.80
N GLU A 11 -1.44 3.82 -23.39
CA GLU A 11 -2.78 3.21 -23.44
C GLU A 11 -2.75 1.81 -24.10
N ASN A 12 -1.88 1.61 -25.09
CA ASN A 12 -1.66 0.30 -25.71
C ASN A 12 -1.11 -0.74 -24.73
N GLU A 13 -0.14 -0.36 -23.88
CA GLU A 13 0.38 -1.26 -22.84
C GLU A 13 -0.70 -1.59 -21.81
N ILE A 14 -1.52 -0.62 -21.40
CA ILE A 14 -2.66 -0.86 -20.50
C ILE A 14 -3.62 -1.88 -21.10
N ASN A 15 -3.97 -1.74 -22.40
CA ASN A 15 -4.84 -2.68 -23.09
C ASN A 15 -4.22 -4.09 -23.21
N GLN A 16 -2.90 -4.20 -23.40
CA GLN A 16 -2.20 -5.49 -23.39
C GLN A 16 -2.32 -6.20 -22.03
N TYR A 17 -2.20 -5.46 -20.92
CA TYR A 17 -2.45 -6.03 -19.59
C TYR A 17 -3.89 -6.49 -19.41
N TYR A 18 -4.87 -5.77 -19.98
CA TYR A 18 -6.28 -6.16 -19.93
C TYR A 18 -6.56 -7.45 -20.70
N GLU A 19 -6.01 -7.59 -21.90
CA GLU A 19 -6.14 -8.85 -22.63
C GLU A 19 -5.44 -9.99 -21.88
N LEU A 20 -4.24 -9.76 -21.35
CA LEU A 20 -3.52 -10.76 -20.56
C LEU A 20 -4.30 -11.22 -19.31
N ILE A 21 -4.98 -10.30 -18.61
CA ILE A 21 -5.85 -10.67 -17.50
C ILE A 21 -7.02 -11.53 -17.99
N ARG A 22 -7.67 -11.18 -19.11
CA ARG A 22 -8.80 -11.96 -19.66
C ARG A 22 -8.37 -13.35 -20.09
N GLU A 23 -7.25 -13.45 -20.80
CA GLU A 23 -6.66 -14.73 -21.23
C GLU A 23 -6.35 -15.60 -20.01
N SER A 24 -5.68 -15.04 -18.99
CA SER A 24 -5.35 -15.77 -17.75
C SER A 24 -6.59 -16.26 -17.00
N ILE A 25 -7.67 -15.47 -16.95
CA ILE A 25 -8.96 -15.90 -16.37
C ILE A 25 -9.55 -17.07 -17.18
N GLN A 26 -9.51 -17.00 -18.51
CA GLN A 26 -10.04 -18.07 -19.36
C GLN A 26 -9.25 -19.37 -19.23
N ASP A 27 -7.93 -19.27 -19.17
CA ASP A 27 -7.04 -20.41 -18.97
C ASP A 27 -7.25 -21.05 -17.61
N ASP A 28 -7.33 -20.27 -16.52
CA ASP A 28 -7.63 -20.80 -15.19
C ASP A 28 -8.97 -21.55 -15.14
N ILE A 29 -10.01 -21.05 -15.82
CA ILE A 29 -11.31 -21.74 -15.90
C ILE A 29 -11.17 -23.07 -16.64
N LYS A 30 -10.49 -23.07 -17.78
CA LYS A 30 -10.28 -24.25 -18.62
C LYS A 30 -9.48 -25.33 -17.87
N ASP A 31 -8.52 -24.92 -17.07
CA ASP A 31 -7.62 -25.79 -16.32
C ASP A 31 -8.21 -26.23 -14.96
N GLY A 32 -9.44 -25.81 -14.63
CA GLY A 32 -10.15 -26.24 -13.43
C GLY A 32 -9.87 -25.39 -12.18
N PHE A 33 -9.19 -24.26 -12.33
CA PHE A 33 -8.91 -23.26 -11.28
C PHE A 33 -9.99 -22.17 -11.19
N GLY A 34 -11.23 -22.46 -11.60
CA GLY A 34 -12.35 -21.51 -11.57
C GLY A 34 -12.60 -20.86 -10.20
N GLY A 35 -12.29 -21.57 -9.11
CA GLY A 35 -12.43 -21.06 -7.74
C GLY A 35 -11.41 -20.00 -7.32
N THR A 36 -10.31 -19.84 -8.07
CA THR A 36 -9.21 -18.91 -7.73
C THR A 36 -9.02 -17.79 -8.74
N ILE A 37 -9.94 -17.62 -9.71
CA ILE A 37 -9.76 -16.66 -10.81
C ILE A 37 -9.61 -15.20 -10.37
N ALA A 38 -10.08 -14.83 -9.18
CA ALA A 38 -9.87 -13.51 -8.57
C ALA A 38 -8.39 -13.12 -8.53
N ARG A 39 -7.46 -14.08 -8.36
CA ARG A 39 -6.01 -13.85 -8.34
C ARG A 39 -5.49 -13.17 -9.60
N ASN A 40 -6.17 -13.34 -10.74
CA ASN A 40 -5.74 -12.76 -12.02
C ASN A 40 -5.76 -11.22 -12.00
N LEU A 41 -6.53 -10.59 -11.10
CA LEU A 41 -6.48 -9.14 -10.90
C LEU A 41 -5.13 -8.65 -10.38
N THR A 42 -4.31 -9.51 -9.76
CA THR A 42 -2.94 -9.17 -9.33
C THR A 42 -2.02 -8.81 -10.50
N LEU A 43 -2.30 -9.31 -11.71
CA LEU A 43 -1.54 -8.97 -12.92
C LEU A 43 -1.66 -7.47 -13.26
N GLY A 44 -2.72 -6.80 -12.78
CA GLY A 44 -2.92 -5.36 -12.92
C GLY A 44 -2.12 -4.48 -11.94
N ILE A 45 -1.40 -5.06 -10.97
CA ILE A 45 -0.65 -4.31 -9.95
C ILE A 45 0.34 -3.32 -10.60
N GLY A 46 1.14 -3.79 -11.57
CA GLY A 46 2.14 -2.97 -12.25
C GLY A 46 1.55 -1.76 -12.98
N VAL A 47 0.29 -1.87 -13.41
CA VAL A 47 -0.43 -0.81 -14.12
C VAL A 47 -1.15 0.13 -13.16
N HIS A 48 -1.88 -0.40 -12.18
CA HIS A 48 -2.81 0.39 -11.37
C HIS A 48 -2.26 0.86 -10.02
N ALA A 49 -1.14 0.28 -9.57
CA ALA A 49 -0.42 0.67 -8.36
C ALA A 49 1.06 0.97 -8.60
N GLY A 50 1.50 0.93 -9.87
CA GLY A 50 2.89 1.08 -10.30
C GLY A 50 3.15 2.33 -11.12
N ALA A 51 3.80 2.17 -12.28
CA ALA A 51 4.37 3.29 -13.04
C ALA A 51 3.33 4.26 -13.62
N TYR A 52 2.17 3.76 -14.05
CA TYR A 52 1.17 4.59 -14.73
C TYR A 52 0.51 5.66 -13.84
N PRO A 53 -0.17 5.33 -12.72
CA PRO A 53 -0.73 6.34 -11.82
C PRO A 53 0.34 7.29 -11.29
N ARG A 54 1.54 6.74 -11.01
CA ARG A 54 2.70 7.51 -10.56
C ARG A 54 3.09 8.57 -11.58
N HIS A 55 3.23 8.19 -12.85
CA HIS A 55 3.53 9.11 -13.94
C HIS A 55 2.49 10.23 -14.04
N LEU A 56 1.21 9.89 -14.01
CA LEU A 56 0.12 10.87 -14.07
C LEU A 56 0.20 11.88 -12.91
N ILE A 57 0.29 11.39 -11.67
CA ILE A 57 0.29 12.21 -10.47
C ILE A 57 1.52 13.14 -10.42
N LEU A 58 2.71 12.61 -10.72
CA LEU A 58 3.96 13.40 -10.74
C LEU A 58 3.94 14.51 -11.80
N ASN A 59 3.15 14.35 -12.87
CA ASN A 59 2.96 15.36 -13.91
C ASN A 59 1.72 16.25 -13.67
N GLY A 60 1.19 16.26 -12.45
CA GLY A 60 0.07 17.11 -12.04
C GLY A 60 -1.31 16.63 -12.50
N GLN A 61 -1.40 15.46 -13.14
CA GLN A 61 -2.67 14.86 -13.54
C GLN A 61 -3.28 14.08 -12.37
N LYS A 62 -4.06 14.79 -11.55
CA LYS A 62 -4.70 14.24 -10.33
C LYS A 62 -5.59 13.02 -10.60
N GLU A 63 -6.10 12.88 -11.82
CA GLU A 63 -6.82 11.69 -12.28
C GLU A 63 -6.05 10.38 -12.10
N GLY A 64 -4.72 10.41 -11.96
CA GLY A 64 -3.94 9.22 -11.63
C GLY A 64 -4.39 8.49 -10.36
N TRP A 65 -4.95 9.21 -9.38
CA TRP A 65 -5.47 8.65 -8.13
C TRP A 65 -6.65 7.68 -8.32
N LYS A 66 -7.41 7.78 -9.42
CA LYS A 66 -8.51 6.86 -9.72
C LYS A 66 -8.03 5.44 -9.99
N TYR A 67 -6.86 5.29 -10.60
CA TYR A 67 -6.27 3.97 -10.85
C TYR A 67 -5.79 3.32 -9.55
N ILE A 68 -5.31 4.11 -8.60
CA ILE A 68 -5.00 3.62 -7.25
C ILE A 68 -6.30 3.20 -6.54
N THR A 69 -7.40 3.94 -6.71
CA THR A 69 -8.70 3.49 -6.17
C THR A 69 -9.14 2.17 -6.78
N ARG A 70 -9.06 2.03 -8.12
CA ARG A 70 -9.33 0.77 -8.81
C ARG A 70 -8.50 -0.38 -8.24
N TYR A 71 -7.19 -0.16 -8.09
CA TYR A 71 -6.29 -1.13 -7.49
C TYR A 71 -6.78 -1.59 -6.11
N LEU A 72 -7.07 -0.66 -5.20
CA LEU A 72 -7.56 -0.99 -3.87
C LEU A 72 -8.88 -1.79 -3.90
N LEU A 73 -9.80 -1.43 -4.78
CA LEU A 73 -11.07 -2.15 -4.95
C LEU A 73 -10.85 -3.58 -5.47
N TRP A 74 -9.90 -3.77 -6.39
CA TRP A 74 -9.51 -5.11 -6.83
C TRP A 74 -8.85 -5.91 -5.70
N GLN A 75 -7.98 -5.29 -4.90
CA GLN A 75 -7.38 -5.96 -3.73
C GLN A 75 -8.45 -6.37 -2.72
N GLN A 76 -9.48 -5.55 -2.51
CA GLN A 76 -10.61 -5.92 -1.65
C GLN A 76 -11.28 -7.20 -2.14
N HIS A 77 -11.63 -7.26 -3.44
CA HIS A 77 -12.27 -8.44 -4.03
C HIS A 77 -11.40 -9.70 -3.93
N ILE A 78 -10.09 -9.58 -4.19
CA ILE A 78 -9.15 -10.70 -4.05
C ILE A 78 -9.15 -11.21 -2.62
N LEU A 79 -9.04 -10.31 -1.63
CA LEU A 79 -9.04 -10.69 -0.22
C LEU A 79 -10.37 -11.32 0.21
N GLU A 80 -11.50 -10.84 -0.29
CA GLU A 80 -12.82 -11.40 0.03
C GLU A 80 -12.99 -12.83 -0.49
N LYS A 81 -12.41 -13.13 -1.66
CA LYS A 81 -12.53 -14.44 -2.31
C LYS A 81 -11.45 -15.42 -1.88
N LEU A 82 -10.22 -14.94 -1.75
CA LEU A 82 -9.00 -15.75 -1.69
C LEU A 82 -8.17 -15.46 -0.45
N PHE A 83 -8.81 -15.05 0.65
CA PHE A 83 -8.15 -14.68 1.91
C PHE A 83 -7.10 -15.70 2.36
N ASN A 84 -7.43 -17.00 2.32
CA ASN A 84 -6.56 -18.07 2.79
C ASN A 84 -5.55 -18.56 1.74
N GLU A 85 -5.74 -18.22 0.47
CA GLU A 85 -4.85 -18.61 -0.64
C GLU A 85 -3.61 -17.71 -0.75
N LYS A 86 -3.60 -16.62 0.01
CA LYS A 86 -2.47 -15.70 0.15
C LYS A 86 -2.00 -15.02 -1.15
N GLU A 87 -2.96 -14.72 -2.03
CA GLU A 87 -2.70 -14.14 -3.36
C GLU A 87 -2.29 -12.65 -3.29
N VAL A 88 -2.69 -11.92 -2.25
CA VAL A 88 -2.20 -10.55 -2.02
C VAL A 88 -0.79 -10.63 -1.45
N THR A 89 0.18 -10.08 -2.17
CA THR A 89 1.58 -10.09 -1.74
C THR A 89 1.78 -9.37 -0.40
N SER A 90 2.54 -9.98 0.50
CA SER A 90 2.94 -9.38 1.78
C SER A 90 3.61 -8.02 1.59
N ARG A 91 4.34 -7.84 0.47
CA ARG A 91 5.05 -6.63 0.05
C ARG A 91 4.16 -5.43 -0.31
N SER A 92 2.84 -5.58 -0.23
CA SER A 92 1.87 -4.51 -0.53
C SER A 92 0.85 -4.30 0.59
N VAL A 93 0.71 -5.25 1.52
CA VAL A 93 -0.37 -5.24 2.52
C VAL A 93 -0.35 -3.98 3.40
N GLY A 94 0.83 -3.54 3.83
CA GLY A 94 0.96 -2.32 4.64
C GLY A 94 0.53 -1.06 3.89
N CYS A 95 0.82 -0.96 2.59
CA CYS A 95 0.39 0.16 1.77
C CYS A 95 -1.13 0.17 1.60
N ILE A 96 -1.74 -1.00 1.39
CA ILE A 96 -3.19 -1.17 1.29
C ILE A 96 -3.84 -0.76 2.62
N ILE A 97 -3.32 -1.22 3.77
CA ILE A 97 -3.80 -0.83 5.11
C ILE A 97 -3.75 0.69 5.28
N GLY A 98 -2.61 1.32 4.99
CA GLY A 98 -2.43 2.75 5.18
C GLY A 98 -3.37 3.61 4.36
N LEU A 99 -3.40 3.37 3.06
CA LEU A 99 -4.18 4.19 2.15
C LEU A 99 -5.70 3.98 2.32
N SER A 100 -6.13 2.74 2.54
CA SER A 100 -7.54 2.44 2.84
C SER A 100 -7.99 3.06 4.17
N ALA A 101 -7.12 3.10 5.19
CA ALA A 101 -7.42 3.79 6.45
C ALA A 101 -7.54 5.31 6.26
N LEU A 102 -6.62 5.92 5.50
CA LEU A 102 -6.65 7.36 5.20
C LEU A 102 -7.95 7.76 4.47
N TRP A 103 -8.35 6.98 3.47
CA TRP A 103 -9.57 7.18 2.67
C TRP A 103 -10.85 6.66 3.31
N GLY A 104 -10.81 6.13 4.53
CA GLY A 104 -11.99 5.64 5.23
C GLY A 104 -12.64 4.40 4.62
N MET A 105 -11.90 3.62 3.81
CA MET A 105 -12.32 2.33 3.27
C MET A 105 -12.25 1.24 4.34
N LYS A 106 -13.15 1.32 5.34
CA LYS A 106 -13.11 0.54 6.58
C LYS A 106 -13.06 -0.98 6.35
N GLU A 107 -13.83 -1.48 5.39
CA GLU A 107 -13.87 -2.91 5.05
C GLU A 107 -12.52 -3.40 4.55
N LEU A 108 -11.97 -2.76 3.51
CA LEU A 108 -10.64 -3.10 2.99
C LEU A 108 -9.54 -2.94 4.04
N ALA A 109 -9.57 -1.88 4.85
CA ALA A 109 -8.56 -1.66 5.88
C ALA A 109 -8.58 -2.78 6.93
N GLY A 110 -9.77 -3.15 7.42
CA GLY A 110 -9.96 -4.23 8.37
C GLY A 110 -9.61 -5.61 7.80
N LEU A 111 -10.00 -5.86 6.55
CA LEU A 111 -9.69 -7.11 5.85
C LEU A 111 -8.18 -7.26 5.61
N SER A 112 -7.53 -6.20 5.14
CA SER A 112 -6.07 -6.18 4.92
C SER A 112 -5.29 -6.31 6.23
N ARG A 113 -5.77 -5.70 7.32
CA ARG A 113 -5.19 -5.87 8.65
C ARG A 113 -5.30 -7.31 9.15
N SER A 114 -6.45 -7.95 8.95
CA SER A 114 -6.67 -9.36 9.30
C SER A 114 -5.78 -10.27 8.46
N TYR A 115 -5.66 -9.97 7.16
CA TYR A 115 -4.80 -10.70 6.24
C TYR A 115 -3.32 -10.56 6.61
N PHE A 116 -2.86 -9.36 6.99
CA PHE A 116 -1.52 -9.18 7.57
C PHE A 116 -1.31 -10.08 8.79
N GLU A 117 -2.29 -10.20 9.70
CA GLU A 117 -2.16 -11.09 10.86
C GLU A 117 -1.94 -12.56 10.45
N LEU A 118 -2.69 -13.03 9.45
CA LEU A 118 -2.53 -14.39 8.90
C LEU A 118 -1.09 -14.61 8.39
N LEU A 119 -0.55 -13.65 7.64
CA LEU A 119 0.83 -13.71 7.13
C LEU A 119 1.88 -13.60 8.24
N PHE A 120 1.63 -12.73 9.23
CA PHE A 120 2.51 -12.52 10.37
C PHE A 120 2.65 -13.77 11.23
N GLU A 121 1.53 -14.44 11.54
CA GLU A 121 1.55 -15.66 12.35
C GLU A 121 2.28 -16.82 11.66
N GLU A 122 2.33 -16.83 10.33
CA GLU A 122 3.05 -17.85 9.57
C GLU A 122 4.57 -17.64 9.59
N ASP A 123 5.04 -16.39 9.53
CA ASP A 123 6.49 -16.08 9.47
C ASP A 123 6.83 -14.76 10.16
N LYS A 124 6.90 -14.78 11.49
CA LYS A 124 7.27 -13.61 12.32
C LYS A 124 8.70 -13.13 12.05
N GLU A 125 9.62 -14.04 11.72
CA GLU A 125 11.03 -13.70 11.53
C GLU A 125 11.23 -12.89 10.24
N LYS A 126 10.45 -13.15 9.20
CA LYS A 126 10.39 -12.29 8.01
C LYS A 126 10.04 -10.84 8.34
N TYR A 127 9.05 -10.61 9.20
CA TYR A 127 8.65 -9.26 9.62
C TYR A 127 9.66 -8.59 10.55
N ARG A 128 10.46 -9.39 11.28
CA ARG A 128 11.59 -8.88 12.05
C ARG A 128 12.74 -8.40 11.15
N GLN A 129 13.01 -9.09 10.04
CA GLN A 129 14.24 -8.86 9.27
C GLN A 129 14.05 -8.03 8.00
N LYS A 130 12.92 -8.20 7.29
CA LYS A 130 12.77 -7.77 5.89
C LYS A 130 11.51 -6.97 5.60
N GLU A 131 10.46 -7.15 6.39
CA GLU A 131 9.14 -6.55 6.15
C GLU A 131 8.64 -5.65 7.32
N THR A 132 9.55 -4.85 7.90
CA THR A 132 9.25 -4.00 9.06
C THR A 132 8.31 -2.83 8.77
N TYR A 133 8.25 -2.32 7.53
CA TYR A 133 7.26 -1.32 7.09
C TYR A 133 5.84 -1.86 7.23
N HIS A 134 5.59 -3.08 6.76
CA HIS A 134 4.24 -3.67 6.82
C HIS A 134 3.81 -3.95 8.26
N LEU A 135 4.75 -4.38 9.11
CA LEU A 135 4.56 -4.49 10.56
C LEU A 135 4.21 -3.13 11.19
N PHE A 136 4.94 -2.07 10.84
CA PHE A 136 4.69 -0.72 11.32
C PHE A 136 3.32 -0.19 10.89
N MET A 137 2.93 -0.41 9.63
CA MET A 137 1.60 -0.02 9.12
C MET A 137 0.45 -0.71 9.85
N ALA A 138 0.60 -1.99 10.20
CA ALA A 138 -0.39 -2.68 11.02
C ALA A 138 -0.53 -2.05 12.42
N MET A 139 0.59 -1.67 13.06
CA MET A 139 0.57 -0.98 14.35
C MET A 139 -0.03 0.43 14.27
N LEU A 140 0.25 1.20 13.21
CA LEU A 140 -0.39 2.49 13.00
C LEU A 140 -1.91 2.35 12.81
N TYR A 141 -2.36 1.32 12.09
CA TYR A 141 -3.78 1.01 11.96
C TYR A 141 -4.42 0.66 13.31
N ASP A 142 -3.78 -0.19 14.11
CA ASP A 142 -4.25 -0.54 15.46
C ASP A 142 -4.34 0.74 16.32
N LEU A 143 -3.31 1.58 16.30
CA LEU A 143 -3.30 2.85 17.02
C LEU A 143 -4.36 3.85 16.52
N TYR A 144 -4.70 3.83 15.24
CA TYR A 144 -5.79 4.64 14.68
C TYR A 144 -7.16 4.14 15.14
N GLY A 145 -7.39 2.82 15.06
CA GLY A 145 -8.69 2.20 15.31
C GLY A 145 -8.99 1.88 16.78
N THR A 146 -8.10 1.16 17.44
CA THR A 146 -8.27 0.70 18.84
C THR A 146 -7.57 1.61 19.86
N LYS A 147 -6.72 2.53 19.39
CA LYS A 147 -5.88 3.41 20.22
C LYS A 147 -4.83 2.66 21.05
N GLU A 148 -4.60 1.38 20.75
CA GLU A 148 -3.62 0.51 21.40
C GLU A 148 -2.79 -0.23 20.36
N ILE A 149 -1.52 -0.49 20.67
CA ILE A 149 -0.63 -1.30 19.84
C ILE A 149 -0.60 -2.72 20.41
N LYS A 150 -0.78 -3.74 19.55
CA LYS A 150 -0.58 -5.12 19.95
C LYS A 150 0.89 -5.33 20.38
N GLN A 151 1.10 -5.75 21.62
CA GLN A 151 2.44 -5.90 22.20
C GLN A 151 3.34 -6.85 21.40
N GLU A 152 2.76 -7.91 20.83
CA GLU A 152 3.48 -8.90 20.02
C GLU A 152 4.06 -8.30 18.72
N LEU A 153 3.33 -7.38 18.09
CA LEU A 153 3.85 -6.68 16.91
C LEU A 153 5.03 -5.77 17.31
N TYR A 154 4.87 -5.05 18.41
CA TYR A 154 5.89 -4.14 18.93
C TYR A 154 7.18 -4.88 19.33
N THR A 155 7.09 -6.03 20.01
CA THR A 155 8.26 -6.82 20.41
C THR A 155 8.95 -7.51 19.23
N THR A 156 8.28 -7.61 18.08
CA THR A 156 8.87 -8.18 16.87
C THR A 156 9.77 -7.18 16.13
N LEU A 157 9.52 -5.87 16.29
CA LEU A 157 10.40 -4.84 15.70
C LEU A 157 11.84 -4.97 16.22
N PRO A 158 12.85 -4.85 15.34
CA PRO A 158 14.24 -4.75 15.76
C PRO A 158 14.48 -3.58 16.70
N GLU A 159 15.36 -3.77 17.70
CA GLU A 159 15.67 -2.73 18.69
C GLU A 159 16.19 -1.42 18.06
N ASN A 160 16.99 -1.54 16.99
CA ASN A 160 17.55 -0.38 16.29
C ASN A 160 16.63 0.18 15.20
N SER A 161 15.40 -0.31 15.07
CA SER A 161 14.46 0.15 14.05
C SER A 161 14.02 1.60 14.30
N VAL A 162 13.97 2.41 13.24
CA VAL A 162 13.39 3.76 13.30
C VAL A 162 11.93 3.73 13.76
N TYR A 163 11.17 2.71 13.34
CA TYR A 163 9.78 2.54 13.76
C TYR A 163 9.67 2.30 15.26
N LYS A 164 10.56 1.49 15.84
CA LYS A 164 10.55 1.23 17.29
C LYS A 164 10.88 2.49 18.08
N ARG A 165 11.97 3.17 17.71
CA ARG A 165 12.36 4.45 18.33
C ARG A 165 11.26 5.50 18.21
N PHE A 166 10.55 5.55 17.08
CA PHE A 166 9.41 6.43 16.91
C PHE A 166 8.24 6.07 17.84
N LEU A 167 7.88 4.78 17.92
CA LEU A 167 6.81 4.31 18.81
C LEU A 167 7.12 4.53 20.29
N ASP A 168 8.39 4.39 20.70
CA ASP A 168 8.85 4.69 22.07
C ASP A 168 8.65 6.16 22.44
N HIS A 169 8.64 7.03 21.44
CA HIS A 169 8.44 8.47 21.58
C HIS A 169 7.09 8.90 20.96
N TRP A 170 6.13 7.99 20.83
CA TRP A 170 4.87 8.25 20.11
C TRP A 170 4.15 9.51 20.61
N ASP A 171 4.04 9.73 21.92
CA ASP A 171 3.37 10.90 22.49
C ASP A 171 4.31 12.08 22.78
N THR A 172 5.50 12.10 22.17
CA THR A 172 6.46 13.20 22.37
C THR A 172 5.87 14.54 21.93
N THR A 173 6.20 15.58 22.70
CA THR A 173 5.94 16.99 22.37
C THR A 173 7.20 17.72 21.93
N ASP A 174 8.37 17.06 21.99
CA ASP A 174 9.62 17.58 21.44
C ASP A 174 9.56 17.53 19.91
N GLN A 175 9.35 18.70 19.31
CA GLN A 175 9.21 18.86 17.86
C GLN A 175 10.50 18.53 17.10
N LYS A 176 11.68 18.75 17.71
CA LYS A 176 12.94 18.43 17.05
C LYS A 176 13.12 16.92 16.98
N LEU A 177 12.93 16.23 18.11
CA LEU A 177 12.98 14.77 18.16
C LEU A 177 11.97 14.14 17.19
N LEU A 178 10.73 14.65 17.18
CA LEU A 178 9.71 14.18 16.24
C LEU A 178 10.13 14.41 14.78
N GLY A 179 10.63 15.60 14.45
CA GLY A 179 11.10 15.91 13.11
C GLY A 179 12.23 14.99 12.65
N ASP A 180 13.23 14.75 13.52
CA ASP A 180 14.36 13.87 13.24
C ASP A 180 13.88 12.42 12.98
N LEU A 181 12.92 11.92 13.78
CA LEU A 181 12.34 10.58 13.60
C LEU A 181 11.51 10.46 12.32
N LEU A 182 10.67 11.46 12.00
CA LEU A 182 9.85 11.45 10.78
C LEU A 182 10.73 11.53 9.52
N PHE A 183 11.82 12.31 9.57
CA PHE A 183 12.78 12.38 8.47
C PHE A 183 13.42 11.01 8.23
N GLU A 184 13.87 10.34 9.28
CA GLU A 184 14.49 9.02 9.17
C GLU A 184 13.47 7.94 8.72
N ILE A 185 12.19 8.05 9.08
CA ILE A 185 11.14 7.20 8.52
C ILE A 185 11.02 7.39 7.01
N CYS A 186 11.08 8.64 6.52
CA CYS A 186 11.02 8.91 5.08
C CYS A 186 12.25 8.36 4.33
N ASP A 187 13.45 8.49 4.90
CA ASP A 187 14.66 7.87 4.35
C ASP A 187 14.52 6.35 4.28
N PHE A 188 14.00 5.73 5.35
CA PHE A 188 13.79 4.30 5.41
C PHE A 188 12.71 3.82 4.44
N HIS A 189 11.62 4.58 4.23
CA HIS A 189 10.61 4.30 3.21
C HIS A 189 11.25 4.22 1.81
N ILE A 190 12.00 5.25 1.42
CA ILE A 190 12.69 5.27 0.12
C ILE A 190 13.63 4.07 0.03
N TYR A 191 14.44 3.84 1.06
CA TYR A 191 15.32 2.68 1.09
C TYR A 191 14.53 1.40 0.88
N SER A 192 13.46 1.13 1.63
CA SER A 192 12.60 -0.05 1.53
C SER A 192 11.98 -0.22 0.15
N ALA A 193 11.56 0.85 -0.51
CA ALA A 193 11.01 0.85 -1.86
C ALA A 193 12.05 0.49 -2.94
N LEU A 194 13.29 0.96 -2.80
CA LEU A 194 14.32 0.80 -3.84
C LEU A 194 14.61 -0.68 -4.18
N ASP A 195 14.54 -0.96 -5.47
CA ASP A 195 14.98 -2.21 -6.08
C ASP A 195 16.44 -2.06 -6.56
N VAL A 196 17.38 -2.40 -5.68
CA VAL A 196 18.82 -2.40 -5.98
C VAL A 196 19.37 -3.80 -5.87
N LYS A 197 20.41 -4.07 -6.66
CA LYS A 197 21.09 -5.37 -6.67
C LYS A 197 21.47 -5.79 -5.25
N ASP A 198 21.18 -7.05 -4.92
CA ASP A 198 21.48 -7.67 -3.62
C ASP A 198 20.72 -7.10 -2.41
N LYS A 199 19.68 -6.30 -2.63
CA LYS A 199 18.74 -5.83 -1.58
C LYS A 199 17.33 -6.36 -1.84
N PHE A 200 16.65 -6.78 -0.79
CA PHE A 200 15.22 -7.01 -0.82
C PHE A 200 14.47 -5.66 -0.91
N SER A 201 13.81 -5.40 -2.04
CA SER A 201 12.78 -4.35 -2.09
C SER A 201 11.59 -4.82 -1.28
N GLU A 202 11.27 -4.10 -0.21
CA GLU A 202 10.19 -4.47 0.70
C GLU A 202 8.85 -4.02 0.12
N ILE A 203 8.75 -2.74 -0.26
CA ILE A 203 7.52 -2.13 -0.75
C ILE A 203 7.41 -2.34 -2.26
N LEU A 204 6.48 -3.19 -2.70
CA LEU A 204 6.32 -3.53 -4.12
C LEU A 204 5.40 -2.56 -4.89
N SER A 205 4.38 -2.02 -4.23
CA SER A 205 3.38 -1.15 -4.85
C SER A 205 3.11 0.07 -3.97
N LEU A 206 2.68 1.19 -4.59
CA LEU A 206 2.46 2.46 -3.89
C LEU A 206 3.72 2.96 -3.13
N ASP A 207 4.88 2.51 -3.58
CA ASP A 207 6.26 2.66 -3.07
C ASP A 207 6.80 4.10 -2.91
N TYR A 208 6.12 5.11 -3.43
CA TYR A 208 6.47 6.53 -3.25
C TYR A 208 5.31 7.34 -2.67
N ILE A 209 4.29 6.67 -2.15
CA ILE A 209 3.18 7.29 -1.44
C ILE A 209 3.47 7.13 0.07
N PRO A 210 3.82 8.22 0.79
CA PRO A 210 4.19 8.17 2.20
C PRO A 210 2.96 8.05 3.12
N ALA A 211 2.18 6.98 2.94
CA ALA A 211 0.92 6.76 3.65
C ALA A 211 1.11 6.67 5.17
N GLU A 212 2.24 6.13 5.63
CA GLU A 212 2.61 6.07 7.03
C GLU A 212 2.76 7.46 7.66
N ILE A 213 3.39 8.40 6.95
CA ILE A 213 3.58 9.78 7.45
C ILE A 213 2.24 10.47 7.57
N ARG A 214 1.40 10.38 6.52
CA ARG A 214 0.05 10.97 6.54
C ARG A 214 -0.84 10.35 7.62
N LEU A 215 -0.70 9.05 7.86
CA LEU A 215 -1.45 8.38 8.91
C LEU A 215 -0.96 8.79 10.30
N ILE A 216 0.34 8.95 10.51
CA ILE A 216 0.92 9.51 11.75
C ILE A 216 0.36 10.91 12.01
N GLU A 217 0.46 11.82 11.03
CA GLU A 217 -0.06 13.19 11.12
C GLU A 217 -1.55 13.19 11.52
N LYS A 218 -2.35 12.33 10.87
CA LYS A 218 -3.78 12.18 11.15
C LYS A 218 -4.04 11.72 12.60
N ILE A 219 -3.42 10.63 13.05
CA ILE A 219 -3.62 10.10 14.40
C ILE A 219 -3.16 11.12 15.46
N ARG A 220 -2.02 11.78 15.25
CA ARG A 220 -1.48 12.78 16.19
C ARG A 220 -2.41 14.00 16.29
N ARG A 221 -2.93 14.48 15.17
CA ARG A 221 -3.89 15.60 15.13
C ARG A 221 -5.18 15.28 15.89
N GLU A 222 -5.71 14.07 15.73
CA GLU A 222 -6.87 13.59 16.50
C GLU A 222 -6.60 13.57 18.01
N LYS A 223 -5.35 13.29 18.42
CA LYS A 223 -4.89 13.32 19.81
C LYS A 223 -4.44 14.70 20.29
N GLN A 224 -4.56 15.74 19.47
CA GLN A 224 -4.10 17.11 19.78
C GLN A 224 -2.59 17.18 20.11
N LEU A 225 -1.80 16.26 19.57
CA LEU A 225 -0.35 16.27 19.71
C LEU A 225 0.27 17.24 18.69
N PRO A 226 1.47 17.80 18.98
CA PRO A 226 2.19 18.64 18.02
C PRO A 226 2.44 17.90 16.71
N ASP A 227 2.19 18.59 15.61
CA ASP A 227 2.54 18.18 14.26
C ASP A 227 3.81 18.94 13.82
N VAL A 228 4.67 18.29 13.04
CA VAL A 228 5.96 18.85 12.61
C VAL A 228 6.07 18.73 11.11
N GLN A 229 6.29 19.87 10.46
CA GLN A 229 6.60 19.91 9.04
C GLN A 229 8.08 19.60 8.85
N ILE A 230 8.38 18.56 8.07
CA ILE A 230 9.75 18.19 7.69
C ILE A 230 9.97 18.45 6.20
N HIS A 231 11.17 18.87 5.85
CA HIS A 231 11.59 19.09 4.46
C HIS A 231 12.33 17.86 3.95
N HIS A 232 11.60 16.91 3.39
CA HIS A 232 12.15 15.67 2.86
C HIS A 232 11.67 15.46 1.41
N PRO A 233 12.55 15.04 0.46
CA PRO A 233 12.19 14.88 -0.95
C PRO A 233 10.93 14.03 -1.19
N LEU A 234 10.73 12.96 -0.42
CA LEU A 234 9.52 12.11 -0.48
C LEU A 234 8.22 12.92 -0.27
N LEU A 235 8.23 13.85 0.68
CA LEU A 235 7.07 14.66 1.06
C LEU A 235 6.86 15.88 0.17
N GLU A 236 7.84 16.24 -0.64
CA GLU A 236 7.80 17.38 -1.57
C GLU A 236 7.31 16.97 -2.97
N THR A 237 6.89 15.72 -3.15
CA THR A 237 6.34 15.22 -4.41
C THR A 237 4.80 15.30 -4.45
N PRO A 238 4.19 15.42 -5.66
CA PRO A 238 2.74 15.30 -5.81
C PRO A 238 2.13 13.98 -5.29
N LEU A 239 2.93 12.93 -5.10
CA LEU A 239 2.47 11.65 -4.53
C LEU A 239 2.26 11.73 -3.01
N ALA A 240 2.91 12.68 -2.34
CA ALA A 240 2.69 12.96 -0.92
C ALA A 240 1.40 13.75 -0.66
N ASP A 241 0.82 14.37 -1.69
CA ASP A 241 -0.46 15.07 -1.65
C ASP A 241 -1.64 14.08 -1.79
N ILE A 242 -1.72 13.14 -0.84
CA ILE A 242 -2.77 12.13 -0.81
C ILE A 242 -4.13 12.83 -0.67
N PRO A 243 -5.09 12.59 -1.60
CA PRO A 243 -6.43 13.16 -1.51
C PRO A 243 -7.12 12.77 -0.20
N GLU A 244 -7.91 13.68 0.38
CA GLU A 244 -8.66 13.41 1.62
C GLU A 244 -9.64 12.24 1.45
N ASN A 245 -10.20 12.09 0.25
CA ASN A 245 -11.13 11.03 -0.12
C ASN A 245 -10.60 10.30 -1.36
N LYS A 246 -10.89 9.00 -1.45
CA LYS A 246 -10.65 8.23 -2.67
C LYS A 246 -11.34 8.87 -3.87
N TYR A 247 -10.78 8.68 -5.05
CA TYR A 247 -11.46 9.07 -6.28
C TYR A 247 -12.61 8.10 -6.56
N ASP A 248 -13.59 8.51 -7.37
CA ASP A 248 -14.65 7.59 -7.76
C ASP A 248 -14.17 6.63 -8.84
N TRP A 249 -14.49 5.36 -8.65
CA TRP A 249 -14.28 4.29 -9.62
C TRP A 249 -15.49 3.37 -9.56
N ASN A 250 -16.22 3.26 -10.68
CA ASN A 250 -17.42 2.44 -10.74
C ASN A 250 -17.08 1.01 -11.18
N LEU A 251 -17.06 0.06 -10.24
CA LEU A 251 -16.82 -1.35 -10.56
C LEU A 251 -17.85 -1.95 -11.53
N SER A 252 -19.08 -1.40 -11.59
CA SER A 252 -20.09 -1.88 -12.54
C SER A 252 -19.76 -1.54 -14.00
N GLU A 253 -18.88 -0.57 -14.23
CA GLU A 253 -18.39 -0.15 -15.55
C GLU A 253 -16.96 -0.64 -15.83
N ASP A 254 -16.31 -1.28 -14.86
CA ASP A 254 -14.96 -1.82 -15.00
C ASP A 254 -15.00 -3.13 -15.80
N GLU A 255 -14.63 -3.07 -17.08
CA GLU A 255 -14.72 -4.21 -18.00
C GLU A 255 -14.00 -5.47 -17.51
N ILE A 256 -12.82 -5.32 -16.91
CA ILE A 256 -12.03 -6.47 -16.42
C ILE A 256 -12.69 -7.06 -15.18
N TYR A 257 -13.10 -6.21 -14.25
CA TYR A 257 -13.81 -6.67 -13.07
C TYR A 257 -15.14 -7.35 -13.44
N GLN A 258 -15.92 -6.76 -14.35
CA GLN A 258 -17.17 -7.35 -14.85
C GLN A 258 -16.94 -8.68 -15.60
N PHE A 259 -15.89 -8.76 -16.40
CA PHE A 259 -15.49 -10.00 -17.06
C PHE A 259 -15.20 -11.12 -16.05
N LEU A 260 -14.56 -10.77 -14.93
CA LEU A 260 -14.23 -11.70 -13.85
C LEU A 260 -15.48 -12.14 -13.07
N VAL A 261 -16.25 -11.20 -12.48
CA VAL A 261 -17.37 -11.55 -11.58
C VAL A 261 -18.52 -12.26 -12.29
N THR A 262 -18.65 -12.10 -13.62
CA THR A 262 -19.62 -12.88 -14.41
C THR A 262 -19.26 -14.36 -14.51
N ARG A 263 -18.00 -14.72 -14.26
CA ARG A 263 -17.43 -16.08 -14.36
C ARG A 263 -17.13 -16.73 -13.01
N GLU A 264 -17.26 -16.00 -11.91
CA GLU A 264 -17.21 -16.55 -10.54
C GLU A 264 -18.50 -17.27 -10.13
N LYS A 265 -19.51 -17.27 -11.00
CA LYS A 265 -20.85 -17.84 -10.75
C LYS A 265 -20.88 -19.35 -10.87
#